data_AF-A0A0P7KIC6-F1
#
_entry.id   AF-A0A0P7KIC6-F1
#
_cell.length_a   1.000
_cell.length_b   1.000
_cell.length_c   1.000
_cell.angle_alpha   90.00
_cell.angle_beta   90.00
_cell.angle_gamma   90.00
#
_symmetry.space_group_name_H-M   'P 1'
#
loop_
_entity.id
_entity.type
_entity.pdbx_description
1 polymer ?
#
loop_
_entity_poly.entity_id
_entity_poly.type
_entity_poly.pdbx_seq_one_letter_code
_entity_poly.pdbx_strand_id
1 'polypeptide(L)'
;MKQAFALMMVIAAVLQLGYLWAGYEAIYQIGYGAITLMGLMISLTFLWLYVVRATPLALGMAYSWSGASLVLGWWWIFSVLGEPAWAAESPAHFVFLALYLVGALLHFSVINRSFGLHGAMFLWPVLGAVCLSGLIYIIN
;
A
#
# COMPACT_ATOMS: atom_id res chain seq x y z
N MET A 1 2.94 17.43 -14.28
CA MET A 1 1.68 16.67 -14.22
C MET A 1 1.35 15.91 -15.50
N LYS A 2 1.39 16.51 -16.70
CA LYS A 2 1.12 15.80 -17.98
C LYS A 2 1.96 14.53 -18.19
N GLN A 3 3.24 14.56 -17.79
CA GLN A 3 4.14 13.40 -17.86
C GLN A 3 3.72 12.24 -16.94
N ALA A 4 3.29 12.52 -15.70
CA ALA A 4 2.83 11.48 -14.78
C ALA A 4 1.55 10.81 -15.30
N PHE A 5 0.63 11.60 -15.85
CA PHE A 5 -0.57 11.07 -16.50
C PHE A 5 -0.19 10.22 -17.73
N ALA A 6 0.70 10.71 -18.59
CA ALA A 6 1.16 9.96 -19.75
C ALA A 6 1.82 8.62 -19.36
N LEU A 7 2.66 8.62 -18.32
CA LEU A 7 3.28 7.40 -17.79
C LEU A 7 2.22 6.42 -17.28
N MET A 8 1.23 6.89 -16.53
CA MET A 8 0.13 6.04 -16.07
C MET A 8 -0.64 5.41 -17.25
N MET A 9 -0.95 6.20 -18.29
CA MET A 9 -1.63 5.69 -19.48
C MET A 9 -0.79 4.65 -20.23
N VAL A 10 0.53 4.87 -20.33
CA VAL A 10 1.45 3.91 -20.93
C VAL A 10 1.47 2.59 -20.15
N ILE A 11 1.62 2.65 -18.83
CA ILE A 11 1.64 1.44 -17.99
C ILE A 11 0.30 0.71 -18.07
N ALA A 12 -0.82 1.42 -18.04
CA ALA A 12 -2.15 0.82 -18.22
C ALA A 12 -2.28 0.12 -19.59
N ALA A 13 -1.82 0.76 -20.67
CA ALA A 13 -1.83 0.17 -22.00
C ALA A 13 -0.93 -1.08 -22.08
N VAL A 14 0.27 -1.06 -21.47
CA VAL A 14 1.16 -2.22 -21.40
C VAL A 14 0.50 -3.39 -20.66
N LEU A 15 -0.14 -3.13 -19.52
CA LEU A 15 -0.86 -4.18 -18.77
C LEU A 15 -2.05 -4.73 -19.57
N GLN A 16 -2.81 -3.88 -20.26
CA GLN A 16 -3.94 -4.30 -21.08
C GLN A 16 -3.50 -5.13 -22.29
N LEU A 17 -2.43 -4.72 -22.98
CA LEU A 17 -1.86 -5.47 -24.09
C LEU A 17 -1.28 -6.81 -23.60
N GLY A 18 -0.61 -6.79 -22.45
CA GLY A 18 -0.14 -8.01 -21.78
C GLY A 18 -1.30 -8.96 -21.47
N TYR A 19 -2.44 -8.45 -21.00
CA TYR A 19 -3.62 -9.26 -20.71
C TYR A 19 -4.18 -9.92 -21.97
N LEU A 20 -4.27 -9.17 -23.07
CA LEU A 20 -4.75 -9.69 -24.34
C LEU A 20 -3.82 -10.77 -24.92
N TRP A 21 -2.52 -10.72 -24.60
CA TRP A 21 -1.52 -11.63 -25.13
C TRP A 21 -1.26 -12.87 -24.26
N ALA A 22 -1.12 -12.68 -22.94
CA ALA A 22 -0.71 -13.71 -21.98
C ALA A 22 -1.84 -14.16 -21.04
N GLY A 23 -3.00 -13.49 -21.07
CA GLY A 23 -4.13 -13.78 -20.20
C GLY A 23 -4.08 -13.10 -18.82
N TYR A 24 -5.18 -13.21 -18.09
CA TYR A 24 -5.36 -12.56 -16.78
C TYR A 24 -4.35 -13.06 -15.75
N GLU A 25 -4.25 -14.38 -15.61
CA GLU A 25 -3.44 -15.01 -14.57
C GLU A 25 -1.97 -14.57 -14.64
N ALA A 26 -1.38 -14.60 -15.84
CA ALA A 26 0.02 -14.20 -16.04
C ALA A 26 0.25 -12.74 -15.64
N ILE A 27 -0.62 -11.82 -16.07
CA ILE A 27 -0.47 -10.38 -15.78
C ILE A 27 -0.76 -10.08 -14.32
N TYR A 28 -1.73 -10.75 -13.71
CA TYR A 28 -1.99 -10.66 -12.28
C TYR A 28 -0.75 -11.07 -11.48
N GLN A 29 -0.19 -12.26 -11.73
CA GLN A 29 0.98 -12.76 -11.00
C GLN A 29 2.20 -11.87 -11.18
N ILE A 30 2.51 -11.48 -12.42
CA ILE A 30 3.68 -10.65 -12.72
C ILE A 30 3.50 -9.24 -12.15
N GLY A 31 2.34 -8.62 -12.37
CA GLY A 31 2.07 -7.25 -11.93
C GLY A 31 2.06 -7.10 -10.42
N TYR A 32 1.34 -7.98 -9.71
CA TYR A 32 1.27 -7.96 -8.25
C TYR A 32 2.62 -8.35 -7.62
N GLY A 33 3.30 -9.38 -8.16
CA GLY A 33 4.64 -9.72 -7.72
C GLY A 33 5.65 -8.57 -7.90
N ALA A 34 5.64 -7.90 -9.05
CA ALA A 34 6.51 -6.78 -9.33
C ALA A 34 6.26 -5.59 -8.39
N ILE A 35 5.01 -5.18 -8.16
CA ILE A 35 4.71 -4.06 -7.27
C ILE A 35 5.00 -4.41 -5.80
N THR A 36 4.77 -5.64 -5.36
CA THR A 36 5.16 -6.11 -4.03
C THR A 36 6.68 -6.00 -3.84
N LEU A 37 7.48 -6.51 -4.77
CA LEU A 37 8.94 -6.49 -4.66
C LEU A 37 9.49 -5.05 -4.74
N MET A 38 9.03 -4.27 -5.71
CA MET A 38 9.44 -2.86 -5.83
C MET A 38 9.05 -2.05 -4.60
N GLY A 39 7.85 -2.26 -4.05
CA GLY A 39 7.41 -1.55 -2.86
C GLY A 39 8.21 -1.92 -1.61
N LEU A 40 8.62 -3.19 -1.45
CA LEU A 40 9.57 -3.59 -0.41
C LEU A 40 10.94 -2.93 -0.59
N MET A 41 11.46 -2.86 -1.82
CA MET A 41 12.72 -2.16 -2.12
C MET A 41 12.63 -0.67 -1.79
N ILE A 42 11.54 0.00 -2.20
CA ILE A 42 11.27 1.40 -1.88
C ILE A 42 11.23 1.59 -0.36
N SER A 43 10.52 0.72 0.36
CA SER A 43 10.46 0.75 1.82
C SER A 43 11.84 0.66 2.45
N LEU A 44 12.69 -0.26 1.99
CA LEU A 44 14.07 -0.42 2.49
C LEU A 44 14.91 0.83 2.22
N THR A 45 14.77 1.44 1.04
CA THR A 45 15.44 2.70 0.72
C THR A 45 15.00 3.83 1.67
N PHE A 46 13.71 3.96 1.94
CA PHE A 46 13.21 4.95 2.89
C PHE A 46 13.63 4.65 4.32
N LEU A 47 13.69 3.38 4.73
CA LEU A 47 14.20 3.01 6.04
C LEU A 47 15.68 3.39 6.20
N TRP A 48 16.49 3.17 5.16
CA TRP A 48 17.87 3.64 5.13
C TRP A 48 17.95 5.18 5.23
N LEU A 49 17.12 5.91 4.48
CA LEU A 49 17.04 7.38 4.56
C LEU A 49 16.65 7.88 5.96
N TYR A 50 15.80 7.15 6.66
CA TYR A 50 15.46 7.42 8.06
C TYR A 50 16.67 7.23 8.99
N VAL A 51 17.40 6.12 8.83
CA VAL A 51 18.61 5.82 9.64
C VAL A 51 19.66 6.90 9.47
N VAL A 52 19.92 7.35 8.24
CA VAL A 52 20.87 8.46 7.97
C VAL A 52 20.28 9.84 8.24
N ARG A 53 19.05 9.91 8.78
CA ARG A 53 18.34 11.14 9.17
C ARG A 53 18.18 12.16 8.04
N ALA A 54 18.04 11.68 6.80
CA ALA A 54 17.90 12.56 5.63
C ALA A 54 16.58 13.33 5.60
N THR A 55 15.49 12.72 6.09
CA THR A 55 14.18 13.37 6.14
C THR A 55 13.27 12.75 7.21
N PRO A 56 12.50 13.57 7.96
CA PRO A 56 11.53 13.07 8.94
C PRO A 56 10.35 12.34 8.29
N LEU A 57 10.12 12.52 6.98
CA LEU A 57 9.06 11.83 6.22
C LEU A 57 9.41 10.37 5.89
N ALA A 58 10.69 10.00 6.02
CA ALA A 58 11.19 8.70 5.57
C ALA A 58 10.52 7.54 6.32
N LEU A 59 10.28 7.67 7.62
CA LEU A 59 9.67 6.60 8.41
C LEU A 59 8.22 6.32 7.99
N GLY A 60 7.44 7.39 7.72
CA GLY A 60 6.08 7.26 7.21
C GLY A 60 6.05 6.53 5.87
N MET A 61 6.94 6.91 4.94
CA MET A 61 7.09 6.27 3.63
C MET A 61 7.52 4.81 3.75
N ALA A 62 8.50 4.51 4.62
CA ALA A 62 8.93 3.14 4.85
C ALA A 62 7.77 2.26 5.32
N TYR A 63 7.02 2.70 6.34
CA TYR A 63 5.90 1.92 6.89
C TYR A 63 4.75 1.78 5.90
N SER A 64 4.41 2.82 5.15
CA SER A 64 3.33 2.73 4.17
C SER A 64 3.68 1.79 3.01
N TRP A 65 4.90 1.87 2.48
CA TRP A 65 5.33 1.01 1.37
C TRP A 65 5.52 -0.45 1.81
N SER A 66 6.13 -0.70 2.97
CA SER A 66 6.23 -2.07 3.49
C SER A 66 4.87 -2.66 3.82
N GLY A 67 4.00 -1.91 4.53
CA GLY A 67 2.65 -2.37 4.85
C GLY A 67 1.83 -2.69 3.60
N ALA A 68 1.76 -1.78 2.64
CA ALA A 68 1.06 -2.02 1.37
C ALA A 68 1.63 -3.23 0.62
N SER A 69 2.96 -3.32 0.53
CA SER A 69 3.61 -4.41 -0.21
C SER A 69 3.43 -5.76 0.45
N LEU A 70 3.43 -5.82 1.79
CA LEU A 70 3.21 -7.05 2.54
C LEU A 70 1.74 -7.49 2.50
N VAL A 71 0.78 -6.56 2.50
CA VAL A 71 -0.64 -6.87 2.28
C VAL A 71 -0.86 -7.40 0.86
N LEU A 72 -0.35 -6.73 -0.16
CA LEU A 72 -0.42 -7.21 -1.55
C LEU A 72 0.33 -8.53 -1.73
N GLY A 73 1.51 -8.63 -1.11
CA GLY A 73 2.37 -9.80 -1.16
C GLY A 73 1.75 -11.02 -0.51
N TRP A 74 0.95 -10.84 0.56
CA TRP A 74 0.18 -11.92 1.17
C TRP A 74 -0.75 -12.58 0.16
N TRP A 75 -1.57 -11.78 -0.53
CA TRP A 75 -2.55 -12.28 -1.51
C TRP A 75 -1.89 -12.81 -2.78
N TRP A 76 -0.78 -12.19 -3.19
CA TRP A 76 0.04 -12.71 -4.28
C TRP A 76 0.61 -14.09 -3.95
N ILE A 77 1.26 -14.25 -2.79
CA ILE A 77 1.81 -15.54 -2.34
C ILE A 77 0.69 -16.57 -2.15
N PHE A 78 -0.44 -16.17 -1.57
CA PHE A 78 -1.63 -17.02 -1.42
C PHE A 78 -2.05 -17.62 -2.78
N SER A 79 -2.13 -16.78 -3.81
CA SER A 79 -2.48 -17.21 -5.16
C SER A 79 -1.41 -18.11 -5.79
N VAL A 80 -0.13 -17.75 -5.68
CA VAL A 80 1.00 -18.58 -6.19
C VAL A 80 1.03 -19.98 -5.56
N LEU A 81 0.68 -20.09 -4.29
CA LEU A 81 0.67 -21.35 -3.55
C LEU A 81 -0.59 -22.21 -3.79
N GLY A 82 -1.49 -21.78 -4.68
CA GLY A 82 -2.73 -22.51 -4.96
C GLY A 82 -3.77 -22.38 -3.85
N GLU A 83 -3.89 -21.18 -3.28
CA GLU A 83 -4.96 -20.79 -2.35
C GLU A 83 -5.02 -21.64 -1.07
N PRO A 84 -3.93 -21.76 -0.30
CA PRO A 84 -3.91 -22.64 0.85
C PRO A 84 -4.86 -22.16 1.96
N ALA A 85 -5.66 -23.08 2.51
CA ALA A 85 -6.68 -22.78 3.52
C ALA A 85 -6.13 -22.07 4.77
N TRP A 86 -4.89 -22.36 5.18
CA TRP A 86 -4.28 -21.72 6.36
C TRP A 86 -4.03 -20.22 6.18
N ALA A 87 -3.93 -19.74 4.93
CA ALA A 87 -3.66 -18.35 4.61
C ALA A 87 -4.93 -17.54 4.31
N ALA A 88 -6.02 -18.20 3.90
CA ALA A 88 -7.26 -17.52 3.50
C ALA A 88 -7.84 -16.64 4.64
N GLU A 89 -7.81 -17.15 5.87
CA GLU A 89 -8.37 -16.46 7.05
C GLU A 89 -7.32 -16.25 8.17
N SER A 90 -6.04 -16.24 7.81
CA SER A 90 -4.98 -16.12 8.82
C SER A 90 -5.01 -14.73 9.45
N PRO A 91 -5.13 -14.57 10.79
CA PRO A 91 -5.06 -13.27 11.44
C PRO A 91 -3.67 -12.60 11.30
N ALA A 92 -2.65 -13.34 10.84
CA ALA A 92 -1.31 -12.81 10.59
C ALA A 92 -1.31 -11.62 9.61
N HIS A 93 -2.23 -11.60 8.63
CA HIS A 93 -2.30 -10.50 7.66
C HIS A 93 -2.62 -9.15 8.33
N PHE A 94 -3.29 -9.15 9.50
CA PHE A 94 -3.57 -7.92 10.24
C PHE A 94 -2.31 -7.23 10.78
N VAL A 95 -1.20 -7.94 10.94
CA VAL A 95 0.10 -7.33 11.29
C VAL A 95 0.59 -6.41 10.18
N PHE A 96 0.46 -6.85 8.92
CA PHE A 96 0.85 -6.05 7.76
C PHE A 96 -0.11 -4.88 7.54
N LEU A 97 -1.41 -5.10 7.79
CA LEU A 97 -2.40 -4.03 7.78
C LEU A 97 -2.11 -2.98 8.85
N ALA A 98 -1.75 -3.40 10.06
CA ALA A 98 -1.39 -2.48 11.15
C ALA A 98 -0.18 -1.63 10.75
N LEU A 99 0.86 -2.23 10.17
CA LEU A 99 2.02 -1.50 9.65
C LEU A 99 1.61 -0.46 8.60
N TYR A 100 0.72 -0.84 7.67
CA TYR A 100 0.24 0.06 6.64
C TYR A 100 -0.55 1.24 7.21
N LEU A 101 -1.45 0.97 8.17
CA LEU A 101 -2.26 1.98 8.86
C LEU A 101 -1.39 2.97 9.65
N VAL A 102 -0.34 2.49 10.33
CA VAL A 102 0.62 3.37 11.01
C VAL A 102 1.34 4.26 9.99
N GLY A 103 1.76 3.71 8.85
CA GLY A 103 2.32 4.48 7.75
C GLY A 103 1.39 5.60 7.27
N ALA A 104 0.10 5.32 7.10
CA ALA A 104 -0.90 6.31 6.73
C ALA A 104 -1.10 7.40 7.82
N LEU A 105 -1.15 7.01 9.10
CA LEU A 105 -1.24 7.95 10.23
C LEU A 105 -0.06 8.92 10.27
N LEU A 106 1.16 8.43 10.03
CA LEU A 106 2.36 9.26 9.97
C LEU A 106 2.30 10.26 8.81
N HIS A 107 1.76 9.86 7.66
CA HIS A 107 1.54 10.78 6.53
C HIS A 107 0.52 11.87 6.87
N PHE A 108 -0.63 11.50 7.43
CA PHE A 108 -1.64 12.48 7.83
C PHE A 108 -1.12 13.43 8.90
N SER A 109 -0.29 12.96 9.83
CA SER A 109 0.39 13.82 10.82
C SER A 109 1.22 14.91 10.15
N VAL A 110 1.96 14.57 9.09
CA VAL A 110 2.79 15.56 8.38
C VAL A 110 1.93 16.49 7.53
N ILE A 111 0.92 15.96 6.82
CA ILE A 111 -0.04 16.77 6.06
C ILE A 111 -0.75 17.78 6.96
N ASN A 112 -1.19 17.35 8.14
CA ASN A 112 -1.83 18.20 9.13
C ASN A 112 -0.93 19.37 9.55
N ARG A 113 0.37 19.10 9.78
CA ARG A 113 1.36 20.15 10.05
C ARG A 113 1.56 21.08 8.85
N SER A 114 1.54 20.57 7.62
CA SER A 114 1.64 21.39 6.40
C SER A 114 0.47 22.38 6.24
N PHE A 115 -0.70 22.06 6.80
CA PHE A 115 -1.84 22.99 6.87
C PHE A 115 -1.78 23.98 8.05
N GLY A 116 -0.71 23.97 8.86
CA GLY A 116 -0.58 24.82 10.04
C GLY A 116 -1.44 24.37 11.23
N LEU A 117 -2.04 23.18 11.16
CA LEU A 117 -2.86 22.61 12.22
C LEU A 117 -1.97 21.94 13.27
N HIS A 118 -2.35 22.08 14.54
CA HIS A 118 -1.63 21.53 15.69
C HIS A 118 -2.47 20.43 16.37
N GLY A 119 -1.80 19.57 17.15
CA GLY A 119 -2.47 18.49 17.88
C GLY A 119 -2.88 17.29 17.02
N ALA A 120 -3.88 16.56 17.49
CA ALA A 120 -4.29 15.26 16.94
C ALA A 120 -5.33 15.34 15.81
N MET A 121 -5.50 16.51 15.18
CA MET A 121 -6.48 16.74 14.09
C MET A 121 -6.26 15.81 12.89
N PHE A 122 -5.04 15.30 12.69
CA PHE A 122 -4.72 14.30 11.67
C PHE A 122 -5.45 12.96 11.84
N LEU A 123 -6.05 12.70 13.01
CA LEU A 123 -6.87 11.52 13.26
C LEU A 123 -8.26 11.61 12.61
N TRP A 124 -8.76 12.81 12.32
CA TRP A 124 -10.11 12.97 11.75
C TRP A 124 -10.33 12.21 10.43
N PRO A 125 -9.42 12.28 9.43
CA PRO A 125 -9.54 11.47 8.22
C PRO A 125 -9.56 9.97 8.50
N VAL A 126 -8.77 9.52 9.49
CA VAL A 126 -8.67 8.10 9.85
C VAL A 126 -9.94 7.63 10.55
N LEU A 127 -10.43 8.38 11.54
CA LEU A 127 -11.70 8.11 12.20
C LEU A 127 -12.85 8.14 11.21
N GLY A 128 -12.88 9.12 10.31
CA GLY A 128 -13.87 9.19 9.24
C GLY A 128 -13.85 7.96 8.34
N ALA A 129 -12.67 7.50 7.93
CA ALA A 129 -12.52 6.28 7.13
C ALA A 129 -12.97 5.02 7.88
N VAL A 130 -12.62 4.89 9.17
CA VAL A 130 -13.02 3.75 10.01
C VAL A 130 -14.54 3.76 10.25
N CYS A 131 -15.12 4.91 10.60
CA CYS A 131 -16.55 5.04 10.81
C CYS A 131 -17.32 4.73 9.52
N LEU A 132 -16.90 5.29 8.38
CA LEU A 132 -17.55 5.03 7.10
C LEU A 132 -17.44 3.56 6.70
N SER A 133 -16.25 2.95 6.82
CA SER A 133 -16.04 1.53 6.57
C SER A 133 -16.91 0.65 7.48
N GLY A 134 -16.98 0.98 8.77
CA GLY A 134 -17.84 0.29 9.74
C GLY A 134 -19.33 0.45 9.44
N LEU A 135 -19.78 1.63 9.01
CA LEU A 135 -21.15 1.85 8.58
C LEU A 135 -21.48 1.01 7.33
N ILE A 136 -20.58 0.98 6.34
CA ILE A 136 -20.73 0.13 5.15
C ILE A 136 -20.83 -1.34 5.55
N TYR A 137 -20.04 -1.79 6.51
CA TYR A 137 -20.10 -3.16 7.01
C TYR A 137 -21.43 -3.49 7.71
N ILE A 138 -22.01 -2.56 8.46
CA ILE A 138 -23.27 -2.80 9.19
C ILE A 138 -24.48 -2.84 8.24
N ILE A 139 -24.45 -2.12 7.12
CA ILE A 139 -25.58 -2.02 6.18
C ILE A 139 -25.59 -3.11 5.09
N ASN A 140 -24.48 -3.82 4.88
CA ASN A 140 -24.38 -4.95 3.94
C ASN A 140 -24.56 -6.27 4.67
#